data_AF-A0A8T4GE20-F1
#
_entry.id   AF-A0A8T4GE20-F1
#
_cell.length_a   1.000
_cell.length_b   1.000
_cell.length_c   1.000
_cell.angle_alpha   90.00
_cell.angle_beta   90.00
_cell.angle_gamma   90.00
#
_symmetry.space_group_name_H-M   'P 1'
#
loop_
_entity.id
_entity.type
_entity.pdbx_description
1 polymer ?
#
loop_
_entity_poly.entity_id
_entity_poly.type
_entity_poly.pdbx_seq_one_letter_code
_entity_poly.pdbx_strand_id
1 'polypeptide(L)'
;MPSEETNATADDEPSERFLTLIGVGAGLVQFVAFTAVGVLALENVVYSGIIGLFAGVGSFLFIPWFVGLSAVQEAADGDVSLSAATERVSRSTQRGLIGFGLEAGAIVMIAVAFALDGADFLVGVPAALAVALAIYFVGSVVIGR
;
A
#
# COMPACT_ATOMS: atom_id res chain seq x y z
N MET A 1 34.78 -41.30 7.24
CA MET A 1 33.63 -40.81 8.02
C MET A 1 33.26 -39.45 7.46
N PRO A 2 32.03 -39.29 6.94
CA PRO A 2 31.54 -38.05 6.36
C PRO A 2 31.14 -37.10 7.50
N SER A 3 31.63 -35.86 7.49
CA SER A 3 31.06 -34.78 8.30
C SER A 3 30.08 -34.02 7.42
N GLU A 4 28.81 -34.33 7.61
CA GLU A 4 27.69 -33.48 7.23
C GLU A 4 27.84 -32.14 7.94
N GLU A 5 28.37 -31.13 7.26
CA GLU A 5 28.09 -29.74 7.66
C GLU A 5 26.72 -29.38 7.11
N THR A 6 25.76 -29.59 8.01
CA THR A 6 24.38 -29.13 7.98
C THR A 6 24.25 -27.74 7.36
N ASN A 7 23.46 -27.69 6.28
CA ASN A 7 22.79 -26.50 5.77
C ASN A 7 22.24 -25.66 6.94
N ALA A 8 22.90 -24.55 7.27
CA ALA A 8 22.29 -23.46 8.02
C ALA A 8 21.51 -22.60 7.02
N THR A 9 20.30 -23.01 6.67
CA THR A 9 19.35 -22.16 5.94
C THR A 9 18.63 -21.22 6.90
N ALA A 10 18.49 -19.98 6.44
CA ALA A 10 17.53 -18.94 6.84
C ALA A 10 18.00 -17.92 7.88
N ASP A 11 18.72 -16.90 7.39
CA ASP A 11 18.46 -15.54 7.85
C ASP A 11 17.00 -15.22 7.51
N ASP A 12 16.16 -15.03 8.52
CA ASP A 12 14.70 -14.80 8.47
C ASP A 12 14.33 -13.40 7.93
N GLU A 13 14.99 -12.92 6.88
CA GLU A 13 14.50 -11.76 6.11
C GLU A 13 13.52 -12.23 5.03
N PRO A 14 12.31 -11.64 4.93
CA PRO A 14 11.38 -11.95 3.85
C PRO A 14 12.04 -11.71 2.50
N SER A 15 12.31 -12.78 1.75
CA SER A 15 12.97 -12.66 0.44
C SER A 15 12.26 -11.65 -0.45
N GLU A 16 13.02 -10.84 -1.21
CA GLU A 16 12.46 -9.81 -2.09
C GLU A 16 11.40 -10.36 -3.05
N ARG A 17 11.57 -11.63 -3.47
CA ARG A 17 10.62 -12.37 -4.29
C ARG A 17 9.29 -12.60 -3.58
N PHE A 18 9.32 -13.00 -2.31
CA PHE A 18 8.12 -13.19 -1.50
C PHE A 18 7.35 -11.88 -1.32
N LEU A 19 8.04 -10.79 -0.95
CA LEU A 19 7.43 -9.47 -0.81
C LEU A 19 6.84 -8.96 -2.13
N THR A 20 7.47 -9.28 -3.26
CA THR A 20 6.93 -8.94 -4.59
C THR A 20 5.68 -9.74 -4.92
N LEU A 21 5.65 -11.04 -4.62
CA LEU A 21 4.47 -11.87 -4.82
C LEU A 21 3.29 -11.42 -3.95
N ILE A 22 3.55 -11.05 -2.70
CA ILE A 22 2.55 -10.42 -1.81
C ILE A 22 2.04 -9.14 -2.44
N GLY A 23 2.92 -8.26 -2.91
CA GLY A 23 2.51 -7.00 -3.54
C GLY A 23 1.62 -7.23 -4.75
N VAL A 24 1.98 -8.16 -5.64
CA VAL A 24 1.18 -8.51 -6.82
C VAL A 24 -0.19 -9.07 -6.40
N GLY A 25 -0.20 -10.02 -5.46
CA GLY A 25 -1.44 -10.63 -4.97
C GLY A 25 -2.38 -9.61 -4.34
N ALA A 26 -1.85 -8.78 -3.43
CA ALA A 26 -2.60 -7.73 -2.77
C ALA A 26 -3.14 -6.70 -3.78
N GLY A 27 -2.30 -6.24 -4.71
CA GLY A 27 -2.70 -5.30 -5.75
C GLY A 27 -3.82 -5.83 -6.64
N LEU A 28 -3.75 -7.09 -7.06
CA LEU A 28 -4.80 -7.70 -7.88
C LEU A 28 -6.12 -7.87 -7.11
N VAL A 29 -6.05 -8.39 -5.88
CA VAL A 29 -7.24 -8.57 -5.04
C VAL A 29 -7.90 -7.22 -4.78
N GLN A 30 -7.11 -6.20 -4.44
CA GLN A 30 -7.60 -4.87 -4.15
C GLN A 30 -8.20 -4.19 -5.39
N PHE A 31 -7.54 -4.31 -6.55
CA PHE A 31 -8.07 -3.82 -7.82
C PHE A 31 -9.46 -4.41 -8.11
N VAL A 32 -9.59 -5.73 -8.01
CA VAL A 32 -10.86 -6.42 -8.27
C VAL A 32 -11.92 -6.02 -7.26
N ALA A 33 -11.58 -6.00 -5.97
CA ALA A 33 -12.51 -5.68 -4.90
C ALA A 33 -13.06 -4.25 -5.03
N PHE A 34 -12.19 -3.26 -5.20
CA PHE A 34 -12.60 -1.86 -5.31
C PHE A 34 -13.31 -1.55 -6.62
N THR A 35 -12.90 -2.18 -7.72
CA THR A 35 -13.65 -2.09 -8.98
C THR A 35 -15.06 -2.66 -8.81
N ALA A 36 -15.20 -3.84 -8.21
CA ALA A 36 -16.49 -4.48 -8.01
C ALA A 36 -17.40 -3.65 -7.10
N VAL A 37 -16.88 -3.16 -5.97
CA VAL A 37 -17.61 -2.26 -5.06
C VAL A 37 -18.05 -1.01 -5.81
N GLY A 38 -17.14 -0.35 -6.55
CA GLY A 38 -17.49 0.84 -7.33
C GLY A 38 -18.57 0.57 -8.36
N VAL A 39 -18.47 -0.53 -9.11
CA VAL A 39 -19.47 -0.86 -10.15
C VAL A 39 -20.85 -1.08 -9.54
N LEU A 40 -20.92 -1.81 -8.43
CA LEU A 40 -22.17 -2.11 -7.74
C LEU A 40 -22.77 -0.87 -7.06
N ALA A 41 -21.93 0.04 -6.58
CA ALA A 41 -22.36 1.22 -5.84
C ALA A 41 -22.68 2.43 -6.73
N LEU A 42 -21.89 2.65 -7.77
CA LEU A 42 -21.88 3.87 -8.58
C LEU A 42 -22.39 3.66 -10.00
N GLU A 43 -22.65 2.40 -10.39
CA GLU A 43 -23.17 1.99 -11.70
C GLU A 43 -22.34 2.50 -12.90
N ASN A 44 -21.07 2.85 -12.67
CA ASN A 44 -20.15 3.38 -13.68
C ASN A 44 -18.85 2.57 -13.73
N VAL A 45 -18.73 1.72 -14.75
CA VAL A 45 -17.59 0.79 -14.90
C VAL A 45 -16.26 1.52 -15.07
N VAL A 46 -16.23 2.61 -15.83
CA VAL A 46 -14.97 3.32 -16.11
C VAL A 46 -14.47 4.04 -14.85
N TYR A 47 -15.36 4.75 -14.16
CA TYR A 47 -15.02 5.43 -12.90
C TYR A 47 -14.55 4.44 -11.83
N SER A 48 -15.24 3.30 -11.73
CA SER A 48 -14.92 2.23 -10.79
C SER A 48 -13.62 1.52 -11.13
N GLY A 49 -13.28 1.39 -12.43
CA GLY A 49 -11.98 0.89 -12.86
C GLY A 49 -10.83 1.81 -12.45
N ILE A 50 -11.04 3.13 -12.44
CA ILE A 50 -10.05 4.09 -11.92
C ILE A 50 -9.90 3.95 -10.41
N ILE A 51 -11.01 3.85 -9.67
CA ILE A 51 -10.99 3.57 -8.23
C ILE A 51 -10.18 2.29 -7.95
N GLY A 52 -10.49 1.22 -8.67
CA GLY A 52 -9.76 -0.05 -8.57
C GLY A 52 -8.28 0.10 -8.89
N LEU A 53 -7.92 0.90 -9.92
CA LEU A 53 -6.52 1.14 -10.26
C LEU A 53 -5.78 1.86 -9.14
N PHE A 54 -6.37 2.89 -8.53
CA PHE A 54 -5.78 3.58 -7.39
C PHE A 54 -5.57 2.61 -6.22
N ALA A 55 -6.59 1.83 -5.88
CA ALA A 55 -6.52 0.87 -4.78
C ALA A 55 -5.48 -0.24 -5.08
N GLY A 56 -5.51 -0.83 -6.27
CA GLY A 56 -4.61 -1.91 -6.66
C GLY A 56 -3.14 -1.49 -6.73
N VAL A 57 -2.84 -0.36 -7.38
CA VAL A 57 -1.46 0.19 -7.41
C VAL A 57 -1.04 0.61 -6.01
N GLY A 58 -1.96 1.20 -5.25
CA GLY A 58 -1.74 1.56 -3.86
C GLY A 58 -1.31 0.38 -3.02
N SER A 59 -2.08 -0.71 -3.05
CA SER A 59 -1.80 -1.96 -2.33
C SER A 59 -0.48 -2.61 -2.75
N PHE A 60 -0.22 -2.65 -4.06
CA PHE A 60 1.01 -3.21 -4.62
C PHE A 60 2.27 -2.53 -4.05
N LEU A 61 2.21 -1.22 -3.82
CA LEU A 61 3.30 -0.43 -3.26
C LEU A 61 3.33 -0.48 -1.73
N PHE A 62 2.16 -0.36 -1.10
CA PHE A 62 2.00 -0.23 0.34
C PHE A 62 2.23 -1.55 1.09
N ILE A 63 1.56 -2.63 0.69
CA ILE A 63 1.53 -3.87 1.47
C ILE A 63 2.92 -4.47 1.69
N PRO A 64 3.79 -4.60 0.68
CA PRO A 64 5.12 -5.15 0.92
C PRO A 64 5.98 -4.28 1.84
N TRP A 65 5.82 -2.97 1.78
CA TRP A 65 6.51 -2.04 2.68
C TRP A 65 5.97 -2.16 4.10
N PHE A 66 4.64 -2.22 4.25
CA PHE A 66 3.98 -2.37 5.54
C PHE A 66 4.36 -3.69 6.22
N VAL A 67 4.38 -4.81 5.48
CA VAL A 67 4.83 -6.11 6.01
C VAL A 67 6.28 -6.04 6.49
N GLY A 68 7.17 -5.40 5.71
CA GLY A 68 8.56 -5.22 6.11
C GLY A 68 8.71 -4.36 7.37
N LEU A 69 7.92 -3.29 7.46
CA LEU A 69 7.87 -2.43 8.64
C LEU A 69 7.41 -3.20 9.89
N SER A 70 6.32 -3.97 9.77
CA SER A 70 5.81 -4.80 10.87
C SER A 70 6.83 -5.86 11.31
N ALA A 71 7.57 -6.47 10.38
CA ALA A 71 8.62 -7.43 10.71
C ALA A 71 9.75 -6.78 11.52
N VAL A 72 10.18 -5.56 11.15
CA VAL A 72 11.19 -4.81 11.91
C VAL A 72 10.70 -4.45 13.31
N GLN A 73 9.43 -4.07 13.44
CA GLN A 73 8.84 -3.73 14.74
C GLN A 73 8.68 -4.96 15.65
N GLU A 74 8.26 -6.09 15.09
CA GLU A 74 8.12 -7.36 15.83
C GLU A 74 9.47 -7.92 16.28
N ALA A 75 10.51 -7.79 15.46
CA ALA A 75 11.85 -8.27 15.79
C ALA A 75 12.59 -7.37 16.81
N ALA A 76 12.05 -6.20 17.14
CA ALA A 76 12.69 -5.30 18.07
C ALA A 76 12.33 -5.65 19.52
N ASP A 77 13.35 -5.78 20.37
CA ASP A 77 13.17 -5.89 21.82
C ASP A 77 12.72 -4.53 22.40
N GLY A 78 11.43 -4.21 22.26
CA GLY A 78 10.76 -3.02 22.78
C GLY A 78 10.19 -2.08 21.72
N ASP A 79 9.57 -0.98 22.17
CA ASP A 79 8.94 0.00 21.28
C ASP A 79 10.01 0.77 20.47
N VAL A 80 10.12 0.44 19.19
CA VAL A 80 10.94 1.20 18.24
C VAL A 80 10.09 2.28 17.57
N SER A 81 10.59 3.51 17.60
CA SER A 81 9.95 4.64 16.90
C SER A 81 9.80 4.35 15.41
N LEU A 82 8.71 4.84 14.81
CA LEU A 82 8.42 4.65 13.38
C LEU A 82 9.58 5.07 12.46
N SER A 83 10.23 6.21 12.73
CA SER A 83 11.39 6.68 11.95
C SER A 83 12.53 5.66 11.96
N ALA A 84 12.97 5.25 13.14
CA ALA A 84 14.01 4.22 13.30
C ALA A 84 13.62 2.86 12.68
N ALA A 85 12.33 2.48 12.72
CA ALA A 85 11.86 1.27 12.06
C ALA A 85 11.95 1.40 10.53
N THR A 86 11.54 2.54 9.98
CA THR A 86 11.56 2.78 8.52
C THR A 86 12.97 2.83 7.92
N GLU A 87 13.99 3.22 8.69
CA GLU A 87 15.39 3.17 8.25
C GLU A 87 15.91 1.74 8.08
N ARG A 88 15.31 0.77 8.78
CA ARG A 88 15.72 -0.64 8.77
C ARG A 88 14.95 -1.47 7.74
N VAL A 89 13.92 -0.90 7.10
CA VAL A 89 13.16 -1.58 6.05
C VAL A 89 13.94 -1.51 4.73
N SER A 90 14.16 -2.65 4.09
CA SER A 90 14.86 -2.74 2.80
C SER A 90 14.14 -2.01 1.65
N ARG A 91 12.80 -1.95 1.71
CA ARG A 91 11.97 -1.22 0.73
C ARG A 91 11.84 0.26 1.07
N SER A 92 11.85 1.08 0.02
CA SER A 92 11.65 2.52 0.10
C SER A 92 10.35 2.92 0.81
N THR A 93 10.48 3.65 1.92
CA THR A 93 9.37 4.27 2.66
C THR A 93 8.56 5.24 1.82
N GLN A 94 9.20 5.97 0.91
CA GLN A 94 8.48 6.86 -0.03
C GLN A 94 7.50 6.07 -0.90
N ARG A 95 7.88 4.88 -1.38
CA ARG A 95 6.97 4.02 -2.16
C ARG A 95 5.80 3.53 -1.30
N GLY A 96 6.07 3.13 -0.06
CA GLY A 96 5.03 2.74 0.90
C GLY A 96 4.01 3.85 1.17
N LEU A 97 4.48 5.07 1.40
CA LEU A 97 3.65 6.25 1.62
C LEU A 97 2.82 6.65 0.40
N ILE A 98 3.40 6.60 -0.80
CA ILE A 98 2.66 6.82 -2.05
C ILE A 98 1.57 5.75 -2.18
N GLY A 99 1.91 4.49 -1.91
CA GLY A 99 0.96 3.38 -1.95
C GLY A 99 -0.22 3.59 -1.00
N PHE A 100 0.08 3.95 0.24
CA PHE A 100 -0.94 4.28 1.25
C PHE A 100 -1.81 5.47 0.82
N GLY A 101 -1.18 6.49 0.23
CA GLY A 101 -1.87 7.63 -0.32
C GLY A 101 -2.86 7.27 -1.43
N LEU A 102 -2.48 6.37 -2.34
CA LEU A 102 -3.35 5.92 -3.43
C LEU A 102 -4.54 5.09 -2.93
N GLU A 103 -4.34 4.23 -1.93
CA GLU A 103 -5.44 3.49 -1.27
C GLU A 103 -6.46 4.45 -0.64
N ALA A 104 -5.97 5.42 0.15
CA ALA A 104 -6.82 6.45 0.74
C ALA A 104 -7.51 7.31 -0.34
N GLY A 105 -6.80 7.61 -1.43
CA GLY A 105 -7.34 8.31 -2.59
C GLY A 105 -8.50 7.55 -3.25
N ALA A 106 -8.40 6.22 -3.40
CA ALA A 106 -9.48 5.39 -3.92
C ALA A 106 -10.74 5.47 -3.04
N ILE A 107 -10.57 5.39 -1.71
CA ILE A 107 -11.66 5.52 -0.74
C ILE A 107 -12.30 6.90 -0.84
N VAL A 108 -11.49 7.95 -0.95
CA VAL A 108 -11.98 9.34 -1.07
C VAL A 108 -12.75 9.54 -2.38
N MET A 109 -12.30 8.94 -3.48
CA MET A 109 -13.00 8.98 -4.75
C MET A 109 -14.40 8.37 -4.64
N ILE A 110 -14.53 7.22 -3.96
CA ILE A 110 -15.84 6.62 -3.65
C ILE A 110 -16.68 7.56 -2.77
N ALA A 111 -16.10 8.08 -1.69
CA ALA A 111 -16.81 8.95 -0.75
C ALA A 111 -17.33 10.23 -1.42
N VAL A 112 -16.52 10.84 -2.29
CA VAL A 112 -16.91 12.02 -3.08
C VAL A 112 -18.03 11.68 -4.06
N ALA A 113 -17.96 10.54 -4.74
CA ALA A 113 -19.01 10.11 -5.67
C ALA A 113 -20.36 9.94 -4.96
N PHE A 114 -20.36 9.38 -3.74
CA PHE A 114 -21.56 9.32 -2.91
C PHE A 114 -22.01 10.70 -2.41
N ALA A 115 -21.09 11.56 -1.99
CA ALA A 115 -21.42 12.87 -1.45
C ALA A 115 -22.00 13.83 -2.50
N LEU A 116 -21.69 13.62 -3.78
CA LEU A 116 -22.15 14.43 -4.91
C LEU A 116 -23.20 13.73 -5.77
N ASP A 117 -23.73 12.59 -5.31
CA ASP A 117 -24.72 11.77 -6.02
C ASP A 117 -24.32 11.43 -7.47
N GLY A 118 -23.02 11.17 -7.71
CA GLY A 118 -22.56 10.86 -9.06
C GLY A 118 -21.06 10.64 -9.24
N ALA A 119 -20.72 9.84 -10.27
CA ALA A 119 -19.37 9.51 -10.68
C ALA A 119 -18.72 10.63 -11.52
N ASP A 120 -18.48 11.81 -10.93
CA ASP A 120 -17.81 12.93 -11.59
C ASP A 120 -16.27 12.75 -11.57
N PHE A 121 -15.70 12.50 -12.75
CA PHE A 121 -14.26 12.34 -12.94
C PHE A 121 -13.46 13.60 -12.62
N LEU A 122 -14.03 14.79 -12.88
CA LEU A 122 -13.36 16.08 -12.68
C LEU A 122 -13.26 16.45 -11.20
N VAL A 123 -14.05 15.82 -10.34
CA VAL A 123 -13.96 16.03 -8.89
C VAL A 123 -13.28 14.85 -8.21
N GLY A 124 -13.68 13.63 -8.54
CA GLY A 124 -13.19 12.41 -7.89
C GLY A 124 -11.69 12.18 -8.08
N VAL A 125 -11.19 12.27 -9.32
CA VAL A 125 -9.77 12.00 -9.60
C VAL A 125 -8.87 13.06 -8.95
N PRO A 126 -9.14 14.38 -9.08
CA PRO A 126 -8.35 15.39 -8.37
C PRO A 126 -8.42 15.25 -6.85
N ALA A 127 -9.58 14.91 -6.27
CA ALA A 127 -9.70 14.68 -4.83
C ALA A 127 -8.84 13.49 -4.37
N ALA A 128 -8.87 12.38 -5.11
CA ALA A 128 -8.04 11.20 -4.83
C ALA A 128 -6.55 11.53 -4.89
N LEU A 129 -6.12 12.24 -5.94
CA LEU A 129 -4.73 12.67 -6.10
C LEU A 129 -4.30 13.65 -5.01
N ALA A 130 -5.17 14.59 -4.64
CA ALA A 130 -4.90 15.55 -3.57
C ALA A 130 -4.64 14.83 -2.24
N VAL A 131 -5.45 13.82 -1.91
CA VAL A 131 -5.26 13.01 -0.70
C VAL A 131 -3.99 12.16 -0.78
N ALA A 132 -3.74 11.52 -1.92
CA ALA A 132 -2.52 10.73 -2.11
C ALA A 132 -1.26 11.58 -1.91
N LEU A 133 -1.24 12.78 -2.49
CA LEU A 133 -0.17 13.75 -2.33
C LEU A 133 -0.08 14.25 -0.88
N ALA A 134 -1.20 14.59 -0.25
CA ALA A 134 -1.22 15.04 1.14
C ALA A 134 -0.61 13.99 2.08
N ILE A 135 -0.99 12.73 1.94
CA ILE A 135 -0.43 11.62 2.72
C ILE A 135 1.06 11.45 2.44
N TYR A 136 1.48 11.48 1.17
CA TYR A 136 2.88 11.40 0.82
C TYR A 136 3.71 12.53 1.46
N PHE A 137 3.24 13.78 1.36
CA PHE A 137 3.94 14.95 1.90
C PHE A 137 3.97 14.94 3.42
N VAL A 138 2.83 14.73 4.08
CA VAL A 138 2.74 14.68 5.55
C VAL A 138 3.59 13.53 6.07
N GLY A 139 3.46 12.33 5.50
CA GLY A 139 4.25 11.16 5.87
C GLY A 139 5.76 11.40 5.70
N SER A 140 6.17 12.03 4.60
CA SER A 140 7.57 12.36 4.36
C SER A 140 8.13 13.36 5.39
N VAL A 141 7.32 14.34 5.82
CA VAL A 141 7.72 15.31 6.85
C VAL A 141 7.73 14.69 8.24
N VAL A 142 6.79 13.78 8.55
CA VAL A 142 6.71 13.15 9.88
C VAL A 142 7.80 12.09 10.06
N ILE A 143 8.11 11.32 9.02
CA ILE A 143 9.12 10.25 9.08
C ILE A 143 10.54 10.79 8.85
N GLY A 144 10.70 11.85 8.06
CA GLY A 144 12.00 12.49 7.82
C GLY A 144 12.50 13.38 8.96
N ARG A 145 11.84 13.36 10.12
CA ARG A 145 12.20 14.09 11.35
C ARG A 145 12.55 13.12 12.46
#